data_AF-A0A1M3IAT9-F1
#
_entry.id   AF-A0A1M3IAT9-F1
#
_cell.length_a   1.000
_cell.length_b   1.000
_cell.length_c   1.000
_cell.angle_alpha   90.00
_cell.angle_beta   90.00
_cell.angle_gamma   90.00
#
_symmetry.space_group_name_H-M   'P 1'
#
loop_
_entity.id
_entity.type
_entity.pdbx_description
1 polymer ?
#
loop_
_entity_poly.entity_id
_entity_poly.type
_entity_poly.pdbx_seq_one_letter_code
_entity_poly.pdbx_strand_id
1 'polypeptide(L)'
;MDDAYAWLEDFFKDRIPNRSLTLSSILPPVFDKYFIIEQNYGIIDGFPFDEYPEDREQIDSLNKRHAIERQFGLFLNYNRETLYRPVGIRELALIFNVEYSKDTVREIKTTPGVASLPAKSRTSFERLVKSLVDDECNLYIQDAYRYPASVKYAQKNTICDSDDYMSFVDEMGLDYCNYLFPVNRQWCLMSFEDVDNPILACDNRIAAQLPDIENLEYFEISKNINLSLAL
;
A
#
# COMPACT_ATOMS: atom_id res chain seq x y z
N MET A 1 9.08 10.48 32.17
CA MET A 1 8.33 9.84 31.08
C MET A 1 9.12 10.13 29.83
N ASP A 2 9.67 9.10 29.22
CA ASP A 2 10.32 9.25 27.92
C ASP A 2 9.26 9.62 26.89
N ASP A 3 9.49 10.68 26.12
CA ASP A 3 8.59 11.06 25.03
C ASP A 3 8.61 9.95 23.97
N ALA A 4 7.49 9.23 23.82
CA ALA A 4 7.35 8.11 22.89
C ALA A 4 7.66 8.50 21.42
N TYR A 5 7.59 9.80 21.10
CA TYR A 5 7.79 10.35 19.76
C TYR A 5 9.22 10.84 19.50
N ALA A 6 10.06 10.96 20.54
CA ALA A 6 11.38 11.59 20.44
C ALA A 6 12.27 10.97 19.35
N TRP A 7 12.17 9.65 19.13
CA TRP A 7 12.97 8.95 18.12
C TRP A 7 12.64 9.37 16.67
N LEU A 8 11.38 9.69 16.38
CA LEU A 8 10.97 10.24 15.08
C LEU A 8 11.34 11.73 15.00
N GLU A 9 11.09 12.49 16.06
CA GLU A 9 11.39 13.92 16.07
C GLU A 9 12.88 14.20 15.89
N ASP A 10 13.74 13.48 16.60
CA ASP A 10 15.19 13.63 16.50
C ASP A 10 15.69 13.20 15.12
N PHE A 11 15.13 12.11 14.57
CA PHE A 11 15.42 11.70 13.20
C PHE A 11 15.06 12.77 12.16
N PHE A 12 13.92 13.44 12.31
CA PHE A 12 13.51 14.48 11.37
C PHE A 12 14.24 15.82 11.57
N LYS A 13 14.66 16.15 12.80
CA LYS A 13 15.50 17.34 13.07
C LYS A 13 16.85 17.26 12.35
N ASP A 14 17.44 16.07 12.31
CA ASP A 14 18.77 15.84 11.71
C ASP A 14 18.70 15.56 10.20
N ARG A 15 17.51 15.61 9.59
CA ARG A 15 17.31 15.34 8.17
C ARG A 15 17.84 16.49 7.31
N ILE A 16 18.84 16.20 6.48
CA ILE A 16 19.35 17.14 5.48
C ILE A 16 18.40 17.16 4.27
N PRO A 17 17.85 18.31 3.87
CA PRO A 17 17.05 18.42 2.64
C PRO A 17 17.87 18.03 1.41
N ASN A 18 17.27 17.37 0.41
CA ASN A 18 17.86 16.96 -0.88
C ASN A 18 18.67 15.64 -0.94
N ARG A 19 18.36 14.63 -0.12
CA ARG A 19 18.81 13.25 -0.39
C ARG A 19 17.82 12.51 -1.29
N SER A 20 18.32 11.51 -2.03
CA SER A 20 17.49 10.49 -2.68
C SER A 20 16.47 9.93 -1.69
N LEU A 21 15.21 9.80 -2.14
CA LEU A 21 14.10 9.30 -1.34
C LEU A 21 14.29 7.80 -1.09
N THR A 22 15.10 7.47 -0.09
CA THR A 22 15.30 6.09 0.37
C THR A 22 14.49 5.81 1.62
N LEU A 23 14.19 4.55 1.91
CA LEU A 23 13.48 4.19 3.14
C LEU A 23 14.21 4.71 4.40
N SER A 24 15.53 4.55 4.47
CA SER A 24 16.35 5.09 5.57
C SER A 24 16.34 6.62 5.69
N SER A 25 15.82 7.33 4.69
CA SER A 25 15.65 8.79 4.73
C SER A 25 14.30 9.23 5.28
N ILE A 26 13.31 8.34 5.34
CA ILE A 26 11.95 8.64 5.82
C ILE A 26 11.60 7.90 7.12
N LEU A 27 12.31 6.82 7.42
CA LEU A 27 12.14 6.05 8.64
C LEU A 27 13.50 5.71 9.27
N PRO A 28 13.66 5.86 10.60
CA PRO A 28 14.87 5.44 11.30
C PRO A 28 15.22 3.96 11.03
N PRO A 29 16.48 3.64 10.68
CA PRO A 29 16.88 2.28 10.33
C PRO A 29 17.13 1.40 11.57
N VAL A 30 16.13 1.31 12.45
CA VAL A 30 16.19 0.65 13.78
C VAL A 30 15.46 -0.69 13.85
N PHE A 31 14.80 -1.11 12.75
CA PHE A 31 14.03 -2.34 12.68
C PHE A 31 14.81 -3.45 11.96
N ASP A 32 14.47 -4.69 12.24
CA ASP A 32 15.12 -5.87 11.63
C ASP A 32 14.68 -6.05 10.17
N LYS A 33 13.39 -5.80 9.89
CA LYS A 33 12.73 -6.12 8.63
C LYS A 33 11.84 -4.97 8.15
N TYR A 34 11.65 -4.91 6.85
CA TYR A 34 10.84 -3.89 6.17
C TYR A 34 10.03 -4.53 5.05
N PHE A 35 8.75 -4.22 4.98
CA PHE A 35 7.81 -4.80 4.02
C PHE A 35 6.97 -3.69 3.37
N ILE A 36 6.81 -3.74 2.05
CA ILE A 36 5.76 -2.99 1.35
C ILE A 36 4.49 -3.83 1.43
N ILE A 37 3.38 -3.23 1.88
CA ILE A 37 2.07 -3.86 1.91
C ILE A 37 1.35 -3.57 0.58
N GLU A 38 1.16 -4.60 -0.22
CA GLU A 38 0.64 -4.48 -1.57
C GLU A 38 -0.89 -4.51 -1.62
N GLN A 39 -1.42 -3.97 -2.72
CA GLN A 39 -2.82 -4.08 -3.03
C GLN A 39 -3.19 -5.51 -3.43
N ASN A 40 -4.44 -5.89 -3.19
CA ASN A 40 -5.01 -7.09 -3.78
C ASN A 40 -5.36 -6.81 -5.24
N TYR A 41 -5.18 -7.81 -6.11
CA TYR A 41 -5.49 -7.72 -7.53
C TYR A 41 -6.48 -8.77 -7.97
N GLY A 42 -7.09 -8.54 -9.13
CA GLY A 42 -7.99 -9.47 -9.77
C GLY A 42 -7.83 -9.46 -11.27
N ILE A 43 -8.24 -10.56 -11.90
CA ILE A 43 -8.30 -10.70 -13.35
C ILE A 43 -9.70 -11.05 -13.81
N ILE A 44 -10.02 -10.71 -15.07
CA ILE A 44 -11.20 -11.22 -15.75
C ILE A 44 -10.83 -12.53 -16.45
N ASP A 45 -11.47 -13.62 -16.05
CA ASP A 45 -11.20 -14.93 -16.65
C ASP A 45 -11.53 -14.93 -18.16
N GLY A 46 -10.61 -15.47 -18.97
CA GLY A 46 -10.76 -15.54 -20.42
C GLY A 46 -10.55 -14.21 -21.15
N PHE A 47 -10.13 -13.14 -20.46
CA PHE A 47 -9.83 -11.86 -21.10
C PHE A 47 -8.67 -12.00 -22.11
N PRO A 48 -8.81 -11.48 -23.35
CA PRO A 48 -7.81 -11.67 -24.39
C PRO A 48 -6.68 -10.62 -24.28
N PHE A 49 -5.81 -10.78 -23.28
CA PHE A 49 -4.75 -9.82 -22.96
C PHE A 49 -3.83 -9.48 -24.16
N ASP A 50 -3.41 -10.51 -24.90
CA ASP A 50 -2.52 -10.36 -26.06
C ASP A 50 -3.19 -9.63 -27.24
N GLU A 51 -4.51 -9.80 -27.39
CA GLU A 51 -5.26 -9.21 -28.49
C GLU A 51 -5.78 -7.80 -28.19
N TYR A 52 -5.70 -7.36 -26.93
CA TYR A 52 -6.18 -6.05 -26.49
C TYR A 52 -5.30 -4.92 -27.09
N PRO A 53 -5.86 -4.04 -27.93
CA PRO A 53 -5.09 -2.98 -28.59
C PRO A 53 -4.43 -1.99 -27.62
N GLU A 54 -3.18 -1.63 -27.92
CA GLU A 54 -2.44 -0.59 -27.18
C GLU A 54 -2.72 0.82 -27.71
N ASP A 55 -2.84 0.93 -29.04
CA ASP A 55 -3.10 2.20 -29.71
C ASP A 55 -4.49 2.72 -29.32
N ARG A 56 -4.52 3.91 -28.72
CA ARG A 56 -5.73 4.56 -28.21
C ARG A 56 -6.31 5.58 -29.19
N GLU A 57 -5.64 5.85 -30.29
CA GLU A 57 -5.97 6.94 -31.22
C GLU A 57 -6.60 6.42 -32.50
N GLN A 58 -6.25 5.21 -32.94
CA GLN A 58 -6.83 4.62 -34.15
C GLN A 58 -8.27 4.11 -33.94
N ILE A 59 -9.17 4.48 -34.86
CA ILE A 59 -10.60 4.09 -34.84
C ILE A 59 -10.77 2.58 -34.78
N ASP A 60 -9.98 1.82 -35.55
CA ASP A 60 -10.06 0.35 -35.57
C ASP A 60 -9.66 -0.25 -34.21
N SER A 61 -8.63 0.29 -33.58
CA SER A 61 -8.21 -0.11 -32.24
C SER A 61 -9.28 0.22 -31.19
N LEU A 62 -9.90 1.40 -31.27
CA LEU A 62 -11.02 1.78 -30.40
C LEU A 62 -12.20 0.82 -30.58
N ASN A 63 -12.59 0.51 -31.82
CA ASN A 63 -13.68 -0.42 -32.11
C ASN A 63 -13.40 -1.82 -31.56
N LYS A 64 -12.16 -2.32 -31.71
CA LYS A 64 -11.75 -3.62 -31.16
C LYS A 64 -11.76 -3.63 -29.63
N ARG A 65 -11.29 -2.56 -28.97
CA ARG A 65 -11.36 -2.41 -27.50
C ARG A 65 -12.81 -2.40 -27.03
N HIS A 66 -13.67 -1.60 -27.65
CA HIS A 66 -15.09 -1.56 -27.31
C HIS A 66 -15.79 -2.91 -27.50
N ALA A 67 -15.44 -3.66 -28.54
CA ALA A 67 -15.99 -5.01 -28.75
C ALA A 67 -15.58 -5.97 -27.62
N ILE A 68 -14.29 -6.01 -27.26
CA ILE A 68 -13.78 -6.82 -26.14
C ILE A 68 -14.44 -6.38 -24.83
N GLU A 69 -14.39 -5.09 -24.49
CA GLU A 69 -14.90 -4.59 -23.22
C GLU A 69 -16.41 -4.82 -23.05
N ARG A 70 -17.18 -4.79 -24.14
CA ARG A 70 -18.60 -5.14 -24.13
C ARG A 70 -18.83 -6.63 -23.88
N GLN A 71 -18.01 -7.51 -24.44
CA GLN A 71 -18.08 -8.96 -24.21
C GLN A 71 -17.90 -9.31 -22.73
N PHE A 72 -17.03 -8.58 -22.02
CA PHE A 72 -16.75 -8.80 -20.60
C PHE A 72 -17.60 -7.92 -19.66
N GLY A 73 -18.61 -7.21 -20.18
CA GLY A 73 -19.54 -6.43 -19.35
C GLY A 73 -18.92 -5.21 -18.66
N LEU A 74 -17.75 -4.73 -19.10
CA LEU A 74 -17.00 -3.66 -18.44
C LEU A 74 -17.73 -2.30 -18.44
N PHE A 75 -18.66 -2.07 -19.37
CA PHE A 75 -19.43 -0.83 -19.47
C PHE A 75 -20.70 -0.82 -18.61
N LEU A 76 -21.34 -1.98 -18.44
CA LEU A 76 -22.69 -2.08 -17.90
C LEU A 76 -22.73 -2.56 -16.45
N ASN A 77 -21.62 -3.08 -15.93
CA ASN A 77 -21.57 -3.57 -14.57
C ASN A 77 -21.29 -2.43 -13.58
N TYR A 78 -22.32 -2.08 -12.80
CA TYR A 78 -22.23 -1.08 -11.73
C TYR A 78 -21.22 -1.49 -10.65
N ASN A 79 -21.09 -2.80 -10.39
CA ASN A 79 -20.11 -3.33 -9.45
C ASN A 79 -18.99 -4.05 -10.21
N ARG A 80 -18.08 -3.28 -10.80
CA ARG A 80 -16.96 -3.79 -11.60
C ARG A 80 -16.12 -4.83 -10.87
N GLU A 81 -15.92 -4.72 -9.55
CA GLU A 81 -15.13 -5.68 -8.76
C GLU A 81 -15.67 -7.12 -8.88
N THR A 82 -16.99 -7.30 -9.08
CA THR A 82 -17.60 -8.64 -9.24
C THR A 82 -17.20 -9.36 -10.52
N LEU A 83 -16.64 -8.64 -11.51
CA LEU A 83 -16.13 -9.24 -12.74
C LEU A 83 -14.77 -9.90 -12.54
N TYR A 84 -14.04 -9.53 -11.48
CA TYR A 84 -12.66 -9.94 -11.29
C TYR A 84 -12.59 -11.12 -10.33
N ARG A 85 -11.96 -12.19 -10.78
CA ARG A 85 -11.49 -13.26 -9.91
C ARG A 85 -10.25 -12.76 -9.17
N PRO A 86 -10.22 -12.83 -7.83
CA PRO A 86 -9.04 -12.47 -7.05
C PRO A 86 -7.84 -13.35 -7.40
N VAL A 87 -6.67 -12.74 -7.53
CA VAL A 87 -5.40 -13.43 -7.78
C VAL A 87 -4.27 -12.79 -6.98
N GLY A 88 -3.32 -13.60 -6.55
CA GLY A 88 -2.09 -13.09 -5.91
C GLY A 88 -1.07 -12.61 -6.94
N ILE A 89 -0.08 -11.82 -6.51
CA ILE A 89 0.93 -11.27 -7.42
C ILE A 89 1.79 -12.37 -8.06
N ARG A 90 2.00 -13.48 -7.34
CA ARG A 90 2.68 -14.67 -7.89
C ARG A 90 1.90 -15.30 -9.05
N GLU A 91 0.58 -15.34 -8.97
CA GLU A 91 -0.26 -15.87 -10.06
C GLU A 91 -0.22 -14.92 -11.27
N LEU A 92 -0.27 -13.61 -11.04
CA LEU A 92 -0.09 -12.61 -12.09
C LEU A 92 1.24 -12.78 -12.83
N ALA A 93 2.35 -12.94 -12.09
CA ALA A 93 3.67 -13.17 -12.69
C ALA A 93 3.68 -14.39 -13.63
N LEU A 94 3.00 -15.47 -13.24
CA LEU A 94 2.86 -16.67 -14.05
C LEU A 94 1.97 -16.47 -15.29
N ILE A 95 0.83 -15.79 -15.14
CA ILE A 95 -0.10 -15.54 -16.25
C ILE A 95 0.56 -14.71 -17.34
N PHE A 96 1.31 -13.67 -16.96
CA PHE A 96 1.91 -12.73 -17.89
C PHE A 96 3.37 -13.06 -18.25
N ASN A 97 3.91 -14.15 -17.69
CA ASN A 97 5.29 -14.58 -17.92
C ASN A 97 6.31 -13.44 -17.64
N VAL A 98 6.14 -12.77 -16.50
CA VAL A 98 7.02 -11.71 -15.99
C VAL A 98 7.70 -12.16 -14.68
N GLU A 99 8.70 -11.42 -14.21
CA GLU A 99 9.39 -11.77 -12.97
C GLU A 99 8.49 -11.54 -11.75
N TYR A 100 8.46 -12.48 -10.81
CA TYR A 100 7.78 -12.28 -9.53
C TYR A 100 8.62 -11.37 -8.62
N SER A 101 8.24 -10.10 -8.57
CA SER A 101 8.86 -9.06 -7.77
C SER A 101 7.83 -8.01 -7.31
N LYS A 102 8.25 -7.04 -6.48
CA LYS A 102 7.42 -5.87 -6.17
C LYS A 102 7.01 -5.07 -7.41
N ASP A 103 7.75 -5.21 -8.50
CA ASP A 103 7.53 -4.48 -9.75
C ASP A 103 6.69 -5.29 -10.75
N THR A 104 6.26 -6.52 -10.40
CA THR A 104 5.46 -7.44 -11.27
C THR A 104 4.32 -6.73 -11.98
N VAL A 105 3.50 -5.98 -11.24
CA VAL A 105 2.29 -5.34 -11.78
C VAL A 105 2.62 -4.26 -12.80
N ARG A 106 3.78 -3.62 -12.68
CA ARG A 106 4.26 -2.58 -13.62
C ARG A 106 4.78 -3.18 -14.92
N GLU A 107 5.30 -4.41 -14.86
CA GLU A 107 5.75 -5.15 -16.04
C GLU A 107 4.57 -5.69 -16.87
N ILE A 108 3.38 -5.78 -16.27
CA ILE A 108 2.18 -6.25 -16.95
C ILE A 108 1.58 -5.12 -17.80
N LYS A 109 1.30 -5.44 -19.07
CA LYS A 109 0.58 -4.54 -19.97
C LYS A 109 -0.74 -4.09 -19.36
N THR A 110 -0.92 -2.77 -19.25
CA THR A 110 -2.15 -2.19 -18.71
C THR A 110 -3.35 -2.48 -19.61
N THR A 111 -4.27 -3.31 -19.12
CA THR A 111 -5.56 -3.62 -19.76
C THR A 111 -6.67 -3.56 -18.71
N PRO A 112 -7.95 -3.42 -19.09
CA PRO A 112 -9.05 -3.48 -18.13
C PRO A 112 -9.32 -4.92 -17.65
N GLY A 113 -8.56 -5.91 -18.13
CA GLY A 113 -8.67 -7.29 -17.65
C GLY A 113 -7.90 -7.56 -16.35
N VAL A 114 -7.06 -6.62 -15.89
CA VAL A 114 -6.38 -6.65 -14.59
C VAL A 114 -6.76 -5.38 -13.83
N ALA A 115 -7.15 -5.51 -12.55
CA ALA A 115 -7.44 -4.36 -11.70
C ALA A 115 -7.03 -4.62 -10.25
N SER A 116 -6.78 -3.55 -9.50
CA SER A 116 -6.76 -3.65 -8.05
C SER A 116 -8.17 -3.90 -7.51
N LEU A 117 -8.26 -4.52 -6.32
CA LEU A 117 -9.50 -4.83 -5.61
C LEU A 117 -9.55 -4.05 -4.28
N PRO A 118 -9.87 -2.74 -4.31
CA PRO A 118 -9.87 -1.87 -3.13
C PRO A 118 -10.56 -2.43 -1.90
N ALA A 119 -11.73 -3.05 -2.04
CA ALA A 119 -12.46 -3.62 -0.89
C ALA A 119 -11.68 -4.76 -0.23
N LYS A 120 -11.04 -5.62 -1.03
CA LYS A 120 -10.17 -6.70 -0.52
C LYS A 120 -8.88 -6.16 0.07
N SER A 121 -8.25 -5.19 -0.59
CA SER A 121 -7.07 -4.50 -0.05
C SER A 121 -7.37 -3.90 1.32
N ARG A 122 -8.48 -3.14 1.44
CA ARG A 122 -8.94 -2.55 2.71
C ARG A 122 -9.19 -3.59 3.79
N THR A 123 -9.80 -4.72 3.44
CA THR A 123 -10.04 -5.84 4.38
C THR A 123 -8.74 -6.47 4.86
N SER A 124 -7.79 -6.74 3.97
CA SER A 124 -6.48 -7.31 4.33
C SER A 124 -5.64 -6.35 5.18
N PHE A 125 -5.66 -5.06 4.85
CA PHE A 125 -4.97 -4.03 5.60
C PHE A 125 -5.56 -3.84 7.01
N GLU A 126 -6.88 -3.87 7.15
CA GLU A 126 -7.54 -3.84 8.47
C GLU A 126 -7.14 -5.03 9.33
N ARG A 127 -7.06 -6.23 8.74
CA ARG A 127 -6.61 -7.44 9.46
C ARG A 127 -5.16 -7.31 9.90
N LEU A 128 -4.30 -6.73 9.05
CA LEU A 128 -2.92 -6.41 9.43
C LEU A 128 -2.91 -5.47 10.64
N VAL A 129 -3.61 -4.33 10.58
CA VAL A 129 -3.67 -3.38 11.71
C VAL A 129 -4.18 -4.07 12.97
N LYS A 130 -5.26 -4.84 12.88
CA LYS A 130 -5.82 -5.62 14.00
C LYS A 130 -4.87 -6.65 14.58
N SER A 131 -3.98 -7.23 13.76
CA SER A 131 -2.95 -8.16 14.23
C SER A 131 -1.75 -7.48 14.89
N LEU A 132 -1.53 -6.19 14.60
CA LEU A 132 -0.41 -5.41 15.13
C LEU A 132 -0.77 -4.66 16.41
N VAL A 133 -2.00 -4.13 16.47
CA VAL A 133 -2.51 -3.26 17.53
C VAL A 133 -3.19 -4.11 18.60
N ASP A 134 -2.43 -4.47 19.63
CA ASP A 134 -2.94 -5.19 20.81
C ASP A 134 -3.45 -4.22 21.91
N ASP A 135 -2.81 -3.06 22.07
CA ASP A 135 -3.01 -2.05 23.13
C ASP A 135 -2.77 -0.62 22.58
N GLU A 136 -2.80 0.40 23.46
CA GLU A 136 -2.53 1.81 23.16
C GLU A 136 -1.28 2.02 22.28
N CYS A 137 -1.50 2.54 21.07
CA CYS A 137 -0.48 2.85 20.08
C CYS A 137 -0.30 4.37 19.94
N ASN A 138 0.83 4.76 19.37
CA ASN A 138 1.16 6.15 19.07
C ASN A 138 1.04 6.36 17.56
N LEU A 139 0.42 7.47 17.17
CA LEU A 139 0.34 7.95 15.79
C LEU A 139 1.04 9.30 15.70
N TYR A 140 2.14 9.32 14.95
CA TYR A 140 2.84 10.54 14.58
C TYR A 140 2.45 10.94 13.16
N ILE A 141 2.03 12.18 12.97
CA ILE A 141 1.66 12.71 11.66
C ILE A 141 2.60 13.86 11.32
N GLN A 142 3.58 13.59 10.46
CA GLN A 142 4.65 14.53 10.14
C GLN A 142 4.11 15.84 9.55
N ASP A 143 3.14 15.72 8.65
CA ASP A 143 2.59 16.85 7.91
C ASP A 143 1.28 17.39 8.49
N ALA A 144 1.09 17.28 9.81
CA ALA A 144 -0.17 17.66 10.46
C ALA A 144 -0.55 19.14 10.25
N TYR A 145 0.42 20.01 9.94
CA TYR A 145 0.18 21.41 9.60
C TYR A 145 -0.60 21.60 8.29
N ARG A 146 -0.64 20.58 7.40
CA ARG A 146 -1.42 20.60 6.16
C ARG A 146 -2.92 20.44 6.41
N TYR A 147 -3.32 20.05 7.64
CA TYR A 147 -4.72 19.84 7.96
C TYR A 147 -5.47 21.16 8.19
N PRO A 148 -6.72 21.28 7.69
CA PRO A 148 -7.60 22.35 8.13
C PRO A 148 -7.81 22.23 9.64
N ALA A 149 -7.95 23.38 10.32
CA ALA A 149 -8.09 23.46 11.78
C ALA A 149 -9.29 22.69 12.36
N SER A 150 -10.18 22.18 11.50
CA SER A 150 -11.33 21.34 11.85
C SER A 150 -11.02 19.85 12.01
N VAL A 151 -9.81 19.40 11.68
CA VAL A 151 -9.41 17.97 11.77
C VAL A 151 -9.07 17.59 13.22
N LYS A 152 -9.54 16.42 13.65
CA LYS A 152 -9.41 15.90 15.03
C LYS A 152 -7.97 15.58 15.42
N TYR A 153 -7.10 15.30 14.45
CA TYR A 153 -5.76 14.76 14.68
C TYR A 153 -4.70 15.86 14.77
N ALA A 154 -3.89 15.80 15.82
CA ALA A 154 -2.70 16.63 16.01
C ALA A 154 -1.46 15.97 15.35
N GLN A 155 -0.27 16.57 15.52
CA GLN A 155 0.98 15.91 15.09
C GLN A 155 1.29 14.66 15.90
N LYS A 156 0.96 14.65 17.20
CA LYS A 156 1.13 13.52 18.10
C LYS A 156 -0.24 13.10 18.59
N ASN A 157 -0.63 11.86 18.36
CA ASN A 157 -1.90 11.32 18.81
C ASN A 157 -1.69 9.97 19.46
N THR A 158 -2.30 9.78 20.61
CA THR A 158 -2.52 8.44 21.13
C THR A 158 -3.70 7.82 20.38
N ILE A 159 -3.51 6.62 19.88
CA ILE A 159 -4.53 5.78 19.27
C ILE A 159 -4.85 4.67 20.26
N CYS A 160 -6.13 4.50 20.61
CA CYS A 160 -6.50 3.56 21.67
C CYS A 160 -6.59 2.13 21.15
N ASP A 161 -6.99 1.94 19.89
CA ASP A 161 -7.15 0.62 19.26
C ASP A 161 -7.04 0.67 17.73
N SER A 162 -7.23 -0.48 17.08
CA SER A 162 -7.17 -0.59 15.62
C SER A 162 -8.27 0.19 14.90
N ASP A 163 -9.46 0.31 15.50
CA ASP A 163 -10.63 0.93 14.86
C ASP A 163 -10.46 2.46 14.84
N ASP A 164 -9.83 3.04 15.87
CA ASP A 164 -9.38 4.44 15.86
C ASP A 164 -8.43 4.72 14.69
N TYR A 165 -7.44 3.85 14.45
CA TYR A 165 -6.52 4.03 13.32
C TYR A 165 -7.22 3.84 11.97
N MET A 166 -8.12 2.86 11.85
CA MET A 166 -8.87 2.66 10.62
C MET A 166 -9.78 3.84 10.32
N SER A 167 -10.35 4.48 11.34
CA SER A 167 -11.13 5.72 11.18
C SER A 167 -10.25 6.86 10.68
N PHE A 168 -9.01 6.98 11.18
CA PHE A 168 -8.02 7.92 10.63
C PHE A 168 -7.74 7.64 9.14
N VAL A 169 -7.50 6.38 8.77
CA VAL A 169 -7.24 6.00 7.37
C VAL A 169 -8.45 6.28 6.46
N ASP A 170 -9.68 6.08 6.93
CA ASP A 170 -10.87 6.34 6.14
C ASP A 170 -11.14 7.84 5.97
N GLU A 171 -10.85 8.67 6.99
CA GLU A 171 -11.00 10.12 6.93
C GLU A 171 -9.89 10.81 6.12
N MET A 172 -8.66 10.30 6.25
CA MET A 172 -7.46 10.99 5.78
C MET A 172 -6.85 10.31 4.55
N GLY A 173 -7.13 9.04 4.29
CA GLY A 173 -6.43 8.26 3.27
C GLY A 173 -4.98 7.95 3.66
N LEU A 174 -4.26 7.28 2.76
CA LEU A 174 -2.87 6.85 2.95
C LEU A 174 -1.84 7.83 2.36
N ASP A 175 -2.29 8.92 1.73
CA ASP A 175 -1.43 9.88 1.02
C ASP A 175 -0.62 10.80 1.97
N TYR A 176 -0.71 10.59 3.28
CA TYR A 176 -0.05 11.41 4.30
C TYR A 176 1.10 10.70 4.97
N CYS A 177 2.16 11.44 5.29
CA CYS A 177 3.28 10.97 6.09
C CYS A 177 2.87 10.70 7.55
N ASN A 178 2.46 9.47 7.85
CA ASN A 178 2.06 9.03 9.19
C ASN A 178 2.81 7.77 9.63
N TYR A 179 2.94 7.63 10.94
CA TYR A 179 3.71 6.56 11.59
C TYR A 179 2.90 6.06 12.79
N LEU A 180 2.32 4.87 12.67
CA LEU A 180 1.67 4.14 13.75
C LEU A 180 2.69 3.19 14.38
N PHE A 181 2.86 3.22 15.70
CA PHE A 181 3.81 2.36 16.41
C PHE A 181 3.42 2.13 17.88
N PRO A 182 3.77 0.99 18.48
CA PRO A 182 3.52 0.72 19.89
C PRO A 182 4.61 1.37 20.76
N VAL A 183 4.33 1.52 22.06
CA VAL A 183 5.27 2.12 23.03
C VAL A 183 6.64 1.43 23.03
N ASN A 184 6.67 0.11 22.85
CA ASN A 184 7.91 -0.69 22.84
C ASN A 184 8.67 -0.67 21.49
N ARG A 185 8.11 -0.03 20.45
CA ARG A 185 8.70 0.14 19.12
C ARG A 185 9.10 -1.16 18.42
N GLN A 186 8.40 -2.25 18.71
CA GLN A 186 8.63 -3.54 18.03
C GLN A 186 8.21 -3.52 16.54
N TRP A 187 7.35 -2.58 16.16
CA TRP A 187 6.93 -2.34 14.77
C TRP A 187 6.60 -0.86 14.54
N CYS A 188 6.57 -0.44 13.28
CA CYS A 188 6.09 0.85 12.81
C CYS A 188 5.42 0.64 11.46
N LEU A 189 4.12 0.92 11.38
CA LEU A 189 3.38 0.97 10.13
C LEU A 189 3.33 2.42 9.67
N MET A 190 3.76 2.69 8.45
CA MET A 190 3.79 4.04 7.93
C MET A 190 3.22 4.13 6.53
N SER A 191 2.73 5.31 6.17
CA SER A 191 2.62 5.72 4.78
C SER A 191 3.35 7.03 4.57
N PHE A 192 3.71 7.31 3.32
CA PHE A 192 4.53 8.45 2.95
C PHE A 192 3.98 9.03 1.65
N GLU A 193 3.96 10.35 1.54
CA GLU A 193 3.58 11.04 0.30
C GLU A 193 4.46 10.53 -0.85
N ASP A 194 3.86 10.29 -2.01
CA ASP A 194 4.56 9.70 -3.16
C ASP A 194 5.11 8.28 -2.87
N VAL A 195 4.47 7.51 -1.99
CA VAL A 195 4.70 6.06 -1.91
C VAL A 195 3.33 5.39 -1.98
N ASP A 196 3.07 4.68 -3.08
CA ASP A 196 1.75 4.12 -3.41
C ASP A 196 1.19 3.17 -2.34
N ASN A 197 2.07 2.59 -1.52
CA ASN A 197 1.76 1.48 -0.62
C ASN A 197 2.32 1.72 0.79
N PRO A 198 1.58 1.38 1.86
CA PRO A 198 2.09 1.41 3.23
C PRO A 198 3.34 0.53 3.41
N ILE A 199 4.21 0.95 4.32
CA ILE A 199 5.41 0.22 4.69
C ILE A 199 5.30 -0.21 6.14
N LEU A 200 5.51 -1.50 6.39
CA LEU A 200 5.67 -2.06 7.73
C LEU A 200 7.16 -2.29 8.01
N ALA A 201 7.68 -1.62 9.02
CA ALA A 201 8.99 -1.92 9.60
C ALA A 201 8.79 -2.66 10.93
N CYS A 202 9.46 -3.78 11.15
CA CYS A 202 9.21 -4.59 12.34
C CYS A 202 10.39 -5.47 12.77
N ASP A 203 10.29 -6.01 13.98
CA ASP A 203 11.16 -7.07 14.48
C ASP A 203 10.88 -8.42 13.80
N ASN A 204 11.77 -9.39 13.98
CA ASN A 204 11.61 -10.73 13.42
C ASN A 204 10.38 -11.50 13.95
N ARG A 205 9.87 -11.18 15.14
CA ARG A 205 8.70 -11.86 15.72
C ARG A 205 7.41 -11.41 15.02
N ILE A 206 7.25 -10.12 14.77
CA ILE A 206 6.12 -9.56 14.02
C ILE A 206 6.19 -10.03 12.56
N ALA A 207 7.39 -10.03 11.95
CA ALA A 207 7.58 -10.53 10.59
C ALA A 207 7.11 -11.98 10.41
N ALA A 208 7.30 -12.83 11.43
CA ALA A 208 6.88 -14.23 11.39
C ALA A 208 5.36 -14.44 11.40
N GLN A 209 4.57 -13.41 11.74
CA GLN A 209 3.10 -13.47 11.78
C GLN A 209 2.44 -13.06 10.46
N LEU A 210 3.17 -12.36 9.57
CA LEU A 210 2.62 -11.86 8.31
C LEU A 210 2.04 -12.96 7.40
N PRO A 211 2.63 -14.16 7.27
CA PRO A 211 2.05 -15.24 6.47
C PRO A 211 0.67 -15.71 6.94
N ASP A 212 0.30 -15.48 8.20
CA ASP A 212 -0.98 -15.90 8.77
C ASP A 212 -2.12 -14.90 8.48
N ILE A 213 -1.80 -13.73 7.92
CA ILE A 213 -2.78 -12.69 7.60
C ILE A 213 -3.40 -13.00 6.23
N GLU A 214 -4.66 -13.44 6.27
CA GLU A 214 -5.40 -13.87 5.08
C GLU A 214 -5.51 -12.75 4.01
N ASN A 215 -5.04 -13.06 2.80
CA ASN A 215 -5.02 -12.18 1.62
C ASN A 215 -4.11 -10.94 1.75
N LEU A 216 -3.12 -10.98 2.64
CA LEU A 216 -2.08 -9.95 2.68
C LEU A 216 -1.01 -10.24 1.63
N GLU A 217 -0.91 -9.36 0.63
CA GLU A 217 0.22 -9.35 -0.31
C GLU A 217 1.29 -8.40 0.23
N TYR A 218 2.55 -8.82 0.20
CA TYR A 218 3.66 -7.99 0.67
C TYR A 218 4.99 -8.42 0.06
N PHE A 219 5.95 -7.50 0.05
CA PHE A 219 7.33 -7.76 -0.36
C PHE A 219 8.32 -7.27 0.69
N GLU A 220 9.28 -8.12 1.08
CA GLU A 220 10.42 -7.67 1.88
C GLU A 220 11.29 -6.72 1.05
N ILE A 221 11.63 -5.58 1.62
CA ILE A 221 12.46 -4.55 0.99
C ILE A 221 13.68 -4.21 1.83
N SER A 222 14.73 -3.72 1.16
CA SER A 222 15.93 -3.23 1.84
C SER A 222 15.69 -1.86 2.47
N LYS A 223 16.28 -1.60 3.64
CA LYS A 223 16.30 -0.25 4.25
C LYS A 223 16.94 0.84 3.37
N ASN A 224 17.74 0.44 2.37
CA ASN A 224 18.38 1.36 1.42
C ASN A 224 17.66 1.43 0.08
N ILE A 225 16.47 0.82 -0.06
CA ILE A 225 15.68 0.89 -1.29
C ILE A 225 15.41 2.35 -1.65
N ASN A 226 15.57 2.68 -2.93
CA ASN A 226 15.13 3.96 -3.46
C ASN A 226 13.64 3.87 -3.77
N LEU A 227 12.84 4.65 -3.04
CA LEU A 227 11.39 4.69 -3.15
C LEU A 227 10.94 5.50 -4.37
N SER A 228 11.77 6.41 -4.90
CA SER A 228 11.47 7.13 -6.14
C SER A 228 11.58 6.27 -7.40
N LEU A 229 12.18 5.09 -7.29
CA LEU A 229 12.22 4.05 -8.32
C LEU A 229 11.24 2.91 -8.01
N ALA A 230 10.53 3.02 -6.89
CA ALA A 230 9.42 2.16 -6.49
C ALA A 230 8.06 2.89 -6.65
N LEU A 231 8.05 4.02 -7.36
CA LEU A 231 6.94 4.69 -8.07
C LEU A 231 7.12 4.52 -9.59
#